data_AF-A0A7W1RZV7-F1
#
_entry.id   AF-A0A7W1RZV7-F1
#
_cell.length_a   1.000
_cell.length_b   1.000
_cell.length_c   1.000
_cell.angle_alpha   90.00
_cell.angle_beta   90.00
_cell.angle_gamma   90.00
#
_symmetry.space_group_name_H-M   'P 1'
#
loop_
_entity.id
_entity.type
_entity.pdbx_description
1 polymer ?
#
loop_
_entity_poly.entity_id
_entity_poly.type
_entity_poly.pdbx_seq_one_letter_code
_entity_poly.pdbx_strand_id
1 'polypeptide(L)'
;ATLAATFVAAPAKPPPTMYADRPAPHLTQAGDKLRPEWMAPFIAGPAAPLRPWLHLRMPGFAWNAELIAQGLAQSHGHAPVTPADAPVDPVHAAIGEKLLHGADAFICTQCHAIGARPATQVFEHPGTDLALTPARLRHGFYMRWMHDPARIEAVGMPQFGDDTGLTGKPFLEGRAGPQYDAIWQHLRSLPGAAEP
;
A
#
# COMPACT_ATOMS: atom_id res chain seq x y z
N ALA A 1 -4.29 28.27 40.02
CA ALA A 1 -3.66 28.16 38.69
C ALA A 1 -4.42 27.10 37.91
N THR A 2 -5.30 27.50 37.00
CA THR A 2 -6.19 26.60 36.26
C THR A 2 -5.55 26.33 34.91
N LEU A 3 -5.18 25.07 34.63
CA LEU A 3 -4.64 24.68 33.33
C LEU A 3 -5.74 24.75 32.27
N ALA A 4 -5.58 25.63 31.29
CA ALA A 4 -6.38 25.64 30.08
C ALA A 4 -5.86 24.55 29.13
N ALA A 5 -6.68 23.54 28.88
CA ALA A 5 -6.43 22.55 27.84
C ALA A 5 -6.69 23.20 26.47
N THR A 6 -5.64 23.41 25.69
CA THR A 6 -5.74 23.81 24.28
C THR A 6 -6.24 22.62 23.46
N PHE A 7 -7.50 22.67 23.05
CA PHE A 7 -8.02 21.79 22.01
C PHE A 7 -7.39 22.18 20.66
N VAL A 8 -6.54 21.31 20.11
CA VAL A 8 -6.14 21.40 18.72
C VAL A 8 -7.34 20.94 17.89
N ALA A 9 -7.95 21.88 17.15
CA ALA A 9 -9.02 21.57 16.22
C ALA A 9 -8.50 20.62 15.12
N ALA A 10 -9.27 19.57 14.81
CA ALA A 10 -9.02 18.74 13.65
C ALA A 10 -9.06 19.61 12.36
N PRO A 11 -8.23 19.34 11.35
CA PRO A 11 -8.23 20.13 10.13
C PRO A 11 -9.61 20.08 9.47
N ALA A 12 -10.08 21.24 9.01
CA ALA A 12 -11.37 21.39 8.36
C ALA A 12 -11.46 20.48 7.13
N LYS A 13 -12.61 19.81 6.97
CA LYS A 13 -12.90 18.99 5.80
C LYS A 13 -12.95 19.91 4.56
N PRO A 14 -12.11 19.69 3.53
CA PRO A 14 -12.14 20.46 2.29
C PRO A 14 -13.50 20.32 1.55
N PRO A 15 -13.87 21.32 0.72
CA PRO A 15 -15.18 21.41 0.10
C PRO A 15 -15.50 20.23 -0.85
N PRO A 16 -16.80 19.87 -0.99
CA PRO A 16 -17.25 18.62 -1.62
C PRO A 16 -17.02 18.50 -3.14
N THR A 17 -16.54 19.55 -3.81
CA THR A 17 -16.45 19.61 -5.28
C THR A 17 -15.11 19.14 -5.88
N MET A 18 -14.10 18.81 -5.06
CA MET A 18 -12.82 18.26 -5.55
C MET A 18 -12.76 16.73 -5.61
N TYR A 19 -13.84 16.02 -5.24
CA TYR A 19 -13.80 14.57 -4.98
C TYR A 19 -14.54 13.68 -6.00
N ALA A 20 -15.07 14.26 -7.08
CA ALA A 20 -16.09 13.58 -7.90
C ALA A 20 -15.58 12.83 -9.14
N ASP A 21 -14.40 13.10 -9.69
CA ASP A 21 -14.11 12.67 -11.09
C ASP A 21 -12.89 11.74 -11.26
N ARG A 22 -12.61 10.84 -10.30
CA ARG A 22 -11.67 9.73 -10.59
C ARG A 22 -12.41 8.57 -11.25
N PRO A 23 -12.04 8.16 -12.48
CA PRO A 23 -12.64 7.01 -13.13
C PRO A 23 -12.40 5.74 -12.30
N ALA A 24 -13.27 4.75 -12.50
CA ALA A 24 -13.05 3.44 -11.92
C ALA A 24 -11.68 2.89 -12.32
N PRO A 25 -10.93 2.27 -11.39
CA PRO A 25 -9.60 1.76 -11.71
C PRO A 25 -9.70 0.63 -12.73
N HIS A 26 -8.73 0.56 -13.64
CA HIS A 26 -8.58 -0.60 -14.51
C HIS A 26 -8.28 -1.85 -13.67
N LEU A 27 -9.02 -2.92 -13.93
CA LEU A 27 -8.88 -4.20 -13.23
C LEU A 27 -7.99 -5.20 -13.98
N THR A 28 -7.38 -4.78 -15.10
CA THR A 28 -6.58 -5.65 -15.99
C THR A 28 -5.53 -6.45 -15.22
N GLN A 29 -4.84 -5.83 -14.26
CA GLN A 29 -3.77 -6.46 -13.47
C GLN A 29 -4.22 -6.92 -12.07
N ALA A 30 -5.53 -6.92 -11.78
CA ALA A 30 -6.02 -7.20 -10.43
C ALA A 30 -5.57 -8.59 -9.93
N GLY A 31 -5.57 -9.60 -10.80
CA GLY A 31 -5.17 -10.96 -10.47
C GLY A 31 -3.67 -11.17 -10.24
N ASP A 32 -2.83 -10.40 -10.92
CA ASP A 32 -1.38 -10.38 -10.69
C ASP A 32 -1.00 -9.57 -9.44
N LYS A 33 -1.77 -8.51 -9.17
CA LYS A 33 -1.52 -7.57 -8.09
C LYS A 33 -1.98 -8.05 -6.72
N LEU A 34 -3.21 -8.55 -6.62
CA LEU A 34 -3.93 -8.66 -5.35
C LEU A 34 -4.04 -10.11 -4.87
N ARG A 35 -3.88 -10.35 -3.56
CA ARG A 35 -4.11 -11.64 -2.88
C ARG A 35 -5.58 -12.08 -2.96
N PRO A 36 -5.91 -13.31 -3.39
CA PRO A 36 -7.30 -13.77 -3.44
C PRO A 36 -8.00 -13.66 -2.09
N GLU A 37 -7.26 -13.91 -1.01
CA GLU A 37 -7.73 -13.83 0.38
C GLU A 37 -8.13 -12.41 0.78
N TRP A 38 -7.48 -11.40 0.19
CA TRP A 38 -7.84 -9.99 0.35
C TRP A 38 -8.94 -9.56 -0.63
N MET A 39 -8.88 -10.03 -1.88
CA MET A 39 -9.85 -9.70 -2.93
C MET A 39 -11.25 -10.21 -2.60
N ALA A 40 -11.39 -11.45 -2.11
CA ALA A 40 -12.69 -12.06 -1.87
C ALA A 40 -13.58 -11.24 -0.92
N PRO A 41 -13.16 -10.87 0.31
CA PRO A 41 -13.98 -10.01 1.17
C PRO A 41 -14.19 -8.62 0.57
N PHE A 42 -13.20 -8.07 -0.16
CA PHE A 42 -13.33 -6.78 -0.81
C PHE A 42 -14.39 -6.77 -1.94
N ILE A 43 -14.44 -7.85 -2.74
CA ILE A 43 -15.40 -8.05 -3.84
C ILE A 43 -16.78 -8.40 -3.32
N ALA A 44 -16.87 -9.12 -2.19
CA ALA A 44 -18.15 -9.45 -1.59
C ALA A 44 -18.93 -8.18 -1.22
N GLY A 45 -18.23 -7.21 -0.64
CA GLY A 45 -18.77 -5.91 -0.25
C GLY A 45 -19.84 -5.98 0.85
N PRO A 46 -20.20 -4.82 1.45
CA PRO A 46 -19.43 -3.59 1.44
C PRO A 46 -18.13 -3.75 2.25
N ALA A 47 -17.01 -3.28 1.70
CA ALA A 47 -15.70 -3.35 2.33
C ALA A 47 -15.27 -1.99 2.91
N ALA A 48 -14.35 -2.02 3.89
CA ALA A 48 -13.74 -0.80 4.40
C ALA A 48 -13.02 -0.04 3.26
N PRO A 49 -13.21 1.29 3.15
CA PRO A 49 -12.63 2.05 2.05
C PRO A 49 -11.11 2.21 2.24
N LEU A 50 -10.32 1.68 1.30
CA LEU A 50 -8.86 1.91 1.24
C LEU A 50 -8.48 3.39 1.10
N ARG A 51 -9.38 4.20 0.54
CA ARG A 51 -9.24 5.63 0.30
C ARG A 51 -10.51 6.31 0.83
N PRO A 52 -10.58 6.67 2.12
CA PRO A 52 -11.79 7.22 2.72
C PRO A 52 -12.30 8.50 2.03
N TRP A 53 -11.41 9.24 1.39
CA TRP A 53 -11.69 10.45 0.61
C TRP A 53 -12.29 10.17 -0.79
N LEU A 54 -12.27 8.93 -1.28
CA LEU A 54 -12.86 8.55 -2.56
C LEU A 54 -14.32 8.17 -2.36
N HIS A 55 -15.24 8.87 -3.05
CA HIS A 55 -16.68 8.60 -2.96
C HIS A 55 -17.14 7.43 -3.85
N LEU A 56 -16.38 7.11 -4.89
CA LEU A 56 -16.65 5.96 -5.76
C LEU A 56 -16.71 4.67 -4.94
N ARG A 57 -17.73 3.85 -5.18
CA ARG A 57 -17.94 2.54 -4.53
C ARG A 57 -18.06 1.43 -5.57
N MET A 58 -17.36 0.34 -5.31
CA MET A 58 -17.49 -0.88 -6.10
C MET A 58 -18.79 -1.59 -5.69
N PRO A 59 -19.60 -2.09 -6.65
CA PRO A 59 -20.72 -2.97 -6.33
C PRO A 59 -20.24 -4.22 -5.59
N GLY A 60 -21.07 -4.76 -4.70
CA GLY A 60 -20.80 -6.02 -4.00
C GLY A 60 -21.25 -7.23 -4.83
N PHE A 61 -20.44 -8.27 -4.85
CA PHE A 61 -20.69 -9.52 -5.58
C PHE A 61 -20.62 -10.74 -4.62
N ALA A 62 -21.25 -10.63 -3.45
CA ALA A 62 -21.14 -11.59 -2.34
C ALA A 62 -21.15 -13.07 -2.74
N TRP A 63 -22.11 -13.52 -3.56
CA TRP A 63 -22.23 -14.94 -3.94
C TRP A 63 -21.06 -15.47 -4.78
N ASN A 64 -20.38 -14.61 -5.54
CA ASN A 64 -19.33 -15.02 -6.48
C ASN A 64 -17.95 -14.50 -6.07
N ALA A 65 -17.82 -13.85 -4.91
CA ALA A 65 -16.64 -13.08 -4.58
C ALA A 65 -15.36 -13.93 -4.52
N GLU A 66 -15.45 -15.11 -3.91
CA GLU A 66 -14.36 -16.07 -3.86
C GLU A 66 -13.99 -16.60 -5.25
N LEU A 67 -15.00 -17.01 -6.03
CA LEU A 67 -14.80 -17.52 -7.39
C LEU A 67 -14.17 -16.45 -8.31
N ILE A 68 -14.60 -15.19 -8.21
CA ILE A 68 -14.03 -14.07 -8.95
C ILE A 68 -12.58 -13.83 -8.51
N ALA A 69 -12.31 -13.79 -7.20
CA ALA A 69 -10.96 -13.56 -6.67
C ALA A 69 -9.97 -14.64 -7.13
N GLN A 70 -10.37 -15.92 -7.03
CA GLN A 70 -9.57 -17.06 -7.47
C GLN A 70 -9.39 -17.05 -9.00
N GLY A 71 -10.46 -16.83 -9.76
CA GLY A 71 -10.44 -16.79 -11.22
C GLY A 71 -9.54 -15.67 -11.77
N LEU A 72 -9.57 -14.47 -11.17
CA LEU A 72 -8.67 -13.38 -11.53
C LEU A 72 -7.20 -13.75 -11.31
N ALA A 73 -6.89 -14.38 -10.17
CA ALA A 73 -5.53 -14.84 -9.89
C ALA A 73 -5.07 -15.90 -10.90
N GLN A 74 -5.90 -16.90 -11.17
CA GLN A 74 -5.61 -17.96 -12.12
C GLN A 74 -5.49 -17.45 -13.56
N SER A 75 -6.23 -16.42 -13.95
CA SER A 75 -6.09 -15.80 -15.28
C SER A 75 -4.72 -15.13 -15.50
N HIS A 76 -3.97 -14.90 -14.43
CA HIS A 76 -2.60 -14.38 -14.45
C HIS A 76 -1.54 -15.45 -14.12
N GLY A 77 -1.92 -16.73 -14.11
CA GLY A 77 -1.01 -17.84 -13.83
C GLY A 77 -0.66 -18.01 -12.35
N HIS A 78 -1.38 -17.36 -11.43
CA HIS A 78 -1.20 -17.54 -10.00
C HIS A 78 -2.11 -18.65 -9.46
N ALA A 79 -1.74 -19.23 -8.32
CA ALA A 79 -2.58 -20.16 -7.60
C ALA A 79 -3.86 -19.46 -7.07
N PRO A 80 -4.99 -20.18 -6.90
CA PRO A 80 -6.22 -19.62 -6.35
C PRO A 80 -6.09 -19.20 -4.87
N VAL A 81 -5.06 -19.70 -4.18
CA VAL A 81 -4.66 -19.31 -2.83
C VAL A 81 -3.19 -18.90 -2.89
N THR A 82 -2.85 -17.77 -2.28
CA THR A 82 -1.48 -17.28 -2.21
C THR A 82 -0.62 -18.26 -1.41
N PRO A 83 0.53 -18.71 -1.93
CA PRO A 83 1.46 -19.53 -1.16
C PRO A 83 1.87 -18.84 0.15
N ALA A 84 2.15 -19.63 1.19
CA ALA A 84 2.62 -19.08 2.45
C ALA A 84 3.91 -18.27 2.23
N ASP A 85 3.96 -17.07 2.81
CA ASP A 85 5.15 -16.24 2.75
C ASP A 85 6.28 -16.85 3.60
N ALA A 86 7.52 -16.68 3.15
CA ALA A 86 8.70 -17.04 3.96
C ALA A 86 8.74 -16.26 5.28
N PRO A 87 9.35 -16.77 6.36
CA PRO A 87 9.51 -16.01 7.60
C PRO A 87 10.12 -14.63 7.38
N VAL A 88 9.69 -13.64 8.16
CA VAL A 88 10.26 -12.29 8.10
C VAL A 88 11.72 -12.34 8.53
N ASP A 89 12.61 -11.75 7.73
CA ASP A 89 14.00 -11.55 8.13
C ASP A 89 14.07 -10.32 9.06
N PRO A 90 14.44 -10.50 10.35
CA PRO A 90 14.45 -9.41 11.31
C PRO A 90 15.52 -8.35 11.02
N VAL A 91 16.64 -8.72 10.38
CA VAL A 91 17.70 -7.77 10.01
C VAL A 91 17.21 -6.87 8.88
N HIS A 92 16.60 -7.46 7.85
CA HIS A 92 16.02 -6.69 6.75
C HIS A 92 14.81 -5.87 7.21
N ALA A 93 13.96 -6.39 8.10
CA ALA A 93 12.85 -5.64 8.66
C ALA A 93 13.31 -4.41 9.46
N ALA A 94 14.41 -4.51 10.22
CA ALA A 94 14.98 -3.35 10.93
C ALA A 94 15.56 -2.30 9.96
N ILE A 95 16.10 -2.72 8.81
CA ILE A 95 16.53 -1.79 7.75
C ILE A 95 15.31 -1.13 7.10
N GLY A 96 14.26 -1.89 6.81
CA GLY A 96 13.00 -1.36 6.26
C GLY A 96 12.36 -0.30 7.15
N GLU A 97 12.40 -0.49 8.47
CA GLU A 97 11.94 0.54 9.43
C GLU A 97 12.70 1.86 9.24
N LYS A 98 14.04 1.79 9.16
CA LYS A 98 14.89 2.97 8.94
C LYS A 98 14.62 3.62 7.59
N LEU A 99 14.32 2.84 6.57
CA LEU A 99 13.96 3.33 5.23
C LEU A 99 12.58 4.02 5.20
N LEU A 100 11.70 3.78 6.16
CA LEU A 100 10.39 4.43 6.28
C LEU A 100 10.38 5.61 7.26
N HIS A 101 11.23 5.59 8.30
CA HIS A 101 11.15 6.53 9.42
C HIS A 101 12.48 7.18 9.86
N GLY A 102 13.64 6.68 9.38
CA GLY A 102 14.95 7.20 9.75
C GLY A 102 15.33 8.53 9.09
N ALA A 103 16.47 9.09 9.48
CA ALA A 103 17.00 10.33 8.91
C ALA A 103 17.23 10.21 7.39
N ASP A 104 17.67 9.03 6.93
CA ASP A 104 17.86 8.71 5.52
C ASP A 104 16.64 8.03 4.88
N ALA A 105 15.45 8.13 5.47
CA ALA A 105 14.24 7.48 4.96
C ALA A 105 13.80 8.00 3.59
N PHE A 106 13.07 7.17 2.85
CA PHE A 106 12.27 7.63 1.73
C PHE A 106 11.12 8.52 2.23
N ILE A 107 10.54 9.29 1.31
CA ILE A 107 9.44 10.21 1.60
C ILE A 107 8.06 9.52 1.67
N CYS A 108 8.02 8.25 2.07
CA CYS A 108 6.80 7.44 2.07
C CYS A 108 5.69 8.07 2.92
N THR A 109 6.05 8.60 4.10
CA THR A 109 5.09 9.21 5.04
C THR A 109 4.54 10.54 4.57
N GLN A 110 5.10 11.18 3.53
CA GLN A 110 4.49 12.41 2.99
C GLN A 110 3.10 12.12 2.43
N CYS A 111 2.93 10.98 1.75
CA CYS A 111 1.68 10.59 1.11
C CYS A 111 0.95 9.45 1.81
N HIS A 112 1.66 8.55 2.50
CA HIS A 112 1.07 7.34 3.06
C HIS A 112 1.04 7.35 4.59
N ALA A 113 -0.08 6.90 5.15
CA ALA A 113 -0.10 6.44 6.53
C ALA A 113 0.64 5.10 6.66
N ILE A 114 1.13 4.80 7.86
CA ILE A 114 1.74 3.52 8.21
C ILE A 114 1.15 3.09 9.56
N GLY A 115 0.06 2.33 9.50
CA GLY A 115 -0.73 1.97 10.67
C GLY A 115 -1.21 3.22 11.42
N ALA A 116 -0.90 3.29 12.72
CA ALA A 116 -1.28 4.43 13.55
C ALA A 116 -0.54 5.75 13.22
N ARG A 117 0.49 5.73 12.37
CA ARG A 117 1.24 6.94 11.97
C ARG A 117 0.58 7.58 10.75
N PRO A 118 -0.02 8.78 10.86
CA PRO A 118 -0.67 9.43 9.74
C PRO A 118 0.36 9.95 8.71
N ALA A 119 -0.11 10.15 7.48
CA ALA A 119 0.66 10.85 6.47
C ALA A 119 0.87 12.34 6.86
N THR A 120 2.04 12.90 6.52
CA THR A 120 2.48 14.21 7.03
C THR A 120 2.28 15.38 6.06
N GLN A 121 2.17 15.13 4.75
CA GLN A 121 2.12 16.18 3.73
C GLN A 121 1.10 15.88 2.63
N VAL A 122 -0.16 15.71 3.04
CA VAL A 122 -1.26 15.36 2.14
C VAL A 122 -1.98 16.63 1.70
N PHE A 123 -1.55 17.24 0.60
CA PHE A 123 -2.19 18.46 0.10
C PHE A 123 -3.49 18.19 -0.69
N GLU A 124 -3.70 16.97 -1.22
CA GLU A 124 -4.90 16.65 -2.01
C GLU A 124 -5.46 15.24 -1.73
N HIS A 125 -4.66 14.19 -1.96
CA HIS A 125 -5.13 12.80 -1.92
C HIS A 125 -4.13 11.86 -1.24
N PRO A 126 -4.39 11.41 -0.01
CA PRO A 126 -3.48 10.48 0.66
C PRO A 126 -3.43 9.14 -0.07
N GLY A 127 -2.24 8.55 -0.10
CA GLY A 127 -2.03 7.16 -0.47
C GLY A 127 -2.74 6.21 0.49
N THR A 128 -2.79 4.94 0.12
CA THR A 128 -3.33 3.89 1.01
C THR A 128 -2.40 3.68 2.21
N ASP A 129 -2.93 3.22 3.34
CA ASP A 129 -2.08 2.80 4.46
C ASP A 129 -1.13 1.68 4.01
N LEU A 130 0.18 1.89 4.18
CA LEU A 130 1.19 0.91 3.77
C LEU A 130 1.19 -0.33 4.66
N ALA A 131 0.66 -0.27 5.88
CA ALA A 131 0.55 -1.44 6.75
C ALA A 131 -0.35 -2.54 6.15
N LEU A 132 -1.30 -2.15 5.28
CA LEU A 132 -2.19 -3.09 4.57
C LEU A 132 -1.51 -3.76 3.37
N THR A 133 -0.32 -3.31 2.97
CA THR A 133 0.36 -3.74 1.75
C THR A 133 0.60 -5.26 1.71
N PRO A 134 1.11 -5.92 2.77
CA PRO A 134 1.42 -7.34 2.69
C PRO A 134 0.20 -8.25 2.62
N ALA A 135 -0.90 -7.90 3.30
CA ALA A 135 -2.18 -8.61 3.16
C ALA A 135 -2.76 -8.44 1.76
N ARG A 136 -2.57 -7.26 1.15
CA ARG A 136 -3.25 -6.89 -0.08
C ARG A 136 -2.49 -7.30 -1.35
N LEU A 137 -1.19 -7.04 -1.41
CA LEU A 137 -0.39 -7.19 -2.62
C LEU A 137 0.37 -8.52 -2.67
N ARG A 138 0.65 -9.00 -3.88
CA ARG A 138 1.72 -9.99 -4.10
C ARG A 138 3.08 -9.32 -3.99
N HIS A 139 4.03 -10.01 -3.36
CA HIS A 139 5.42 -9.54 -3.28
C HIS A 139 6.02 -9.27 -4.67
N GLY A 140 5.81 -10.18 -5.62
CA GLY A 140 6.31 -10.01 -6.99
C GLY A 140 5.76 -8.76 -7.69
N PHE A 141 4.48 -8.46 -7.51
CA PHE A 141 3.89 -7.21 -8.02
C PHE A 141 4.48 -6.00 -7.31
N TYR A 142 4.55 -6.04 -5.97
CA TYR A 142 5.15 -4.98 -5.16
C TYR A 142 6.57 -4.63 -5.63
N MET A 143 7.42 -5.63 -5.81
CA MET A 143 8.80 -5.41 -6.26
C MET A 143 8.86 -4.76 -7.64
N ARG A 144 8.09 -5.26 -8.62
CA ARG A 144 8.03 -4.64 -9.97
C ARG A 144 7.53 -3.20 -9.92
N TRP A 145 6.49 -2.94 -9.13
CA TRP A 145 5.92 -1.61 -8.99
C TRP A 145 6.87 -0.64 -8.27
N MET A 146 7.60 -1.07 -7.25
CA MET A 146 8.62 -0.24 -6.58
C MET A 146 9.81 0.10 -7.47
N HIS A 147 10.17 -0.79 -8.41
CA HIS A 147 11.22 -0.53 -9.38
C HIS A 147 10.83 0.53 -10.42
N ASP A 148 9.62 0.45 -10.96
CA ASP A 148 9.13 1.39 -11.97
C ASP A 148 7.62 1.60 -11.82
N PRO A 149 7.19 2.50 -10.92
CA PRO A 149 5.78 2.71 -10.66
C PRO A 149 5.04 3.21 -11.90
N ALA A 150 5.66 4.10 -12.68
CA ALA A 150 5.03 4.73 -13.85
C ALA A 150 4.72 3.72 -14.95
N ARG A 151 5.58 2.71 -15.13
CA ARG A 151 5.39 1.64 -16.11
C ARG A 151 4.34 0.61 -15.70
N ILE A 152 4.19 0.34 -14.40
CA ILE A 152 3.25 -0.66 -13.91
C ILE A 152 1.87 -0.04 -13.63
N GLU A 153 1.81 0.98 -12.78
CA GLU A 153 0.59 1.74 -12.47
C GLU A 153 0.94 3.18 -12.04
N ALA A 154 0.71 4.14 -12.92
CA ALA A 154 0.98 5.56 -12.69
C ALA A 154 -0.05 6.20 -11.73
N VAL A 155 0.09 5.93 -10.43
CA VAL A 155 -0.79 6.44 -9.36
C VAL A 155 -0.14 7.58 -8.54
N GLY A 156 0.87 8.25 -9.09
CA GLY A 156 1.60 9.35 -8.44
C GLY A 156 2.70 8.93 -7.47
N MET A 157 3.04 7.64 -7.40
CA MET A 157 4.20 7.14 -6.65
C MET A 157 5.50 7.57 -7.37
N PRO A 158 6.45 8.23 -6.68
CA PRO A 158 7.71 8.65 -7.30
C PRO A 158 8.63 7.46 -7.59
N GLN A 159 9.53 7.64 -8.54
CA GLN A 159 10.63 6.72 -8.79
C GLN A 159 11.77 7.02 -7.79
N PHE A 160 12.25 5.99 -7.09
CA PHE A 160 13.28 6.13 -6.06
C PHE A 160 14.68 5.70 -6.50
N GLY A 161 14.75 4.74 -7.43
CA GLY A 161 15.98 4.22 -7.99
C GLY A 161 16.26 4.81 -9.37
N ASP A 162 17.54 4.94 -9.72
CA ASP A 162 17.99 5.29 -11.06
C ASP A 162 18.03 4.07 -12.00
N ASP A 163 18.42 4.31 -13.25
CA ASP A 163 18.51 3.28 -14.30
C ASP A 163 19.60 2.22 -14.02
N THR A 164 20.48 2.47 -13.05
CA THR A 164 21.51 1.51 -12.61
C THR A 164 21.04 0.64 -11.44
N GLY A 165 19.83 0.88 -10.93
CA GLY A 165 19.25 0.16 -9.80
C GLY A 165 19.79 0.61 -8.44
N LEU A 166 20.36 1.82 -8.37
CA LEU A 166 20.80 2.45 -7.14
C LEU A 166 19.79 3.49 -6.68
N THR A 167 19.71 3.71 -5.37
CA THR A 167 18.95 4.81 -4.77
C THR A 167 19.89 5.78 -4.06
N GLY A 168 19.37 6.94 -3.65
CA GLY A 168 20.11 7.87 -2.81
C GLY A 168 20.23 7.44 -1.34
N LYS A 169 19.87 6.20 -0.96
CA LYS A 169 19.83 5.75 0.44
C LYS A 169 21.07 4.91 0.78
N PRO A 170 21.68 5.09 1.97
CA PRO A 170 22.97 4.47 2.30
C PRO A 170 22.88 2.98 2.68
N PHE A 171 21.67 2.42 2.81
CA PHE A 171 21.48 1.05 3.26
C PHE A 171 21.69 0.05 2.13
N LEU A 172 22.15 -1.17 2.46
CA LEU A 172 22.26 -2.29 1.49
C LEU A 172 23.01 -1.89 0.21
N GLU A 173 24.16 -1.22 0.37
CA GLU A 173 25.03 -0.77 -0.72
C GLU A 173 24.34 0.19 -1.71
N GLY A 174 23.26 0.85 -1.31
CA GLY A 174 22.49 1.72 -2.19
C GLY A 174 21.59 0.97 -3.17
N ARG A 175 21.52 -0.36 -3.11
CA ARG A 175 20.81 -1.17 -4.11
C ARG A 175 19.29 -1.11 -3.88
N ALA A 176 18.56 -0.68 -4.91
CA ALA A 176 17.12 -0.48 -4.87
C ALA A 176 16.35 -1.75 -4.50
N GLY A 177 16.62 -2.87 -5.17
CA GLY A 177 15.91 -4.14 -4.93
C GLY A 177 15.98 -4.59 -3.47
N PRO A 178 17.18 -4.77 -2.88
CA PRO A 178 17.32 -5.10 -1.46
C PRO A 178 16.64 -4.11 -0.51
N GLN A 179 16.69 -2.81 -0.80
CA GLN A 179 16.01 -1.79 0.02
C GLN A 179 14.49 -1.89 -0.04
N TYR A 180 13.93 -2.13 -1.23
CA TYR A 180 12.49 -2.34 -1.39
C TYR A 180 12.03 -3.62 -0.69
N ASP A 181 12.82 -4.70 -0.78
CA ASP A 181 12.51 -5.93 -0.03
C ASP A 181 12.58 -5.70 1.48
N ALA A 182 13.59 -4.96 1.96
CA ALA A 182 13.68 -4.60 3.39
C ALA A 182 12.43 -3.86 3.88
N ILE A 183 11.91 -2.91 3.09
CA ILE A 183 10.62 -2.24 3.38
C ILE A 183 9.49 -3.25 3.44
N TRP A 184 9.39 -4.16 2.48
CA TRP A 184 8.40 -5.23 2.50
C TRP A 184 8.49 -6.12 3.75
N GLN A 185 9.69 -6.53 4.16
CA GLN A 185 9.91 -7.29 5.40
C GLN A 185 9.43 -6.52 6.63
N HIS A 186 9.71 -5.21 6.68
CA HIS A 186 9.22 -4.38 7.78
C HIS A 186 7.70 -4.30 7.80
N LEU A 187 7.05 -4.03 6.66
CA LEU A 187 5.60 -3.97 6.58
C LEU A 187 4.96 -5.29 7.01
N ARG A 188 5.57 -6.43 6.68
CA ARG A 188 5.14 -7.77 7.13
C ARG A 188 5.30 -8.00 8.63
N SER A 189 6.18 -7.26 9.29
CA SER A 189 6.38 -7.31 10.74
C SER A 189 5.37 -6.46 11.52
N LEU A 190 4.61 -5.59 10.84
CA LEU A 190 3.67 -4.68 11.50
C LEU A 190 2.41 -5.42 11.99
N PRO A 191 1.86 -5.05 13.16
CA PRO A 191 0.55 -5.50 13.60
C PRO A 191 -0.51 -5.01 12.61
N GLY A 192 -1.39 -5.90 12.13
CA GLY A 192 -2.45 -5.56 11.17
C GLY A 192 -2.15 -5.88 9.71
N ALA A 193 -0.96 -6.40 9.38
CA ALA A 193 -0.65 -6.92 8.04
C ALA A 193 -1.48 -8.15 7.63
N ALA A 194 -2.41 -8.61 8.46
CA ALA A 194 -3.21 -9.83 8.30
C ALA A 194 -4.73 -9.63 8.37
N GLU A 195 -5.26 -8.43 8.64
CA GLU A 195 -6.71 -8.21 8.71
C GLU A 195 -7.22 -7.29 7.58
N PRO A 196 -8.22 -7.73 6.79
CA PRO A 196 -8.85 -6.95 5.73
C PRO A 196 -9.83 -5.87 6.25
#